data_AF-A0A4P5VX87-F1
#
_entry.id   AF-A0A4P5VX87-F1
#
_cell.length_a   1.000
_cell.length_b   1.000
_cell.length_c   1.000
_cell.angle_alpha   90.00
_cell.angle_beta   90.00
_cell.angle_gamma   90.00
#
_symmetry.space_group_name_H-M   'P 1'
#
loop_
_entity.id
_entity.type
_entity.pdbx_description
1 polymer ?
#
loop_
_entity_poly.entity_id
_entity_poly.type
_entity_poly.pdbx_seq_one_letter_code
_entity_poly.pdbx_strand_id
1 'polypeptide(L)'
;MRDPGKASDPLEALLQAESRGDIREGGAWLDGAGRGWREALVAESQRRGAVFPENWADLAGKRLLRLALARGEGAQVRSTPISRDEAFVCGNCGRDVPLGGRRPRDHCPWCLYSVHVDVVPGDRASDCGGALVPIALAAAPKGMMIEYRCAACGSLRRNRVLDDLVPPDSPAALRAVAAGAAG
;
A
#
# COMPACT_ATOMS: atom_id res chain seq x y z
N MET A 1 17.62 -13.49 -5.04
CA MET A 1 18.88 -13.83 -4.33
C MET A 1 19.44 -15.11 -4.93
N ARG A 2 20.77 -15.31 -5.02
CA ARG A 2 21.34 -16.65 -5.32
C ARG A 2 21.16 -17.52 -4.06
N ASP A 3 20.96 -18.82 -4.19
CA ASP A 3 20.83 -19.75 -3.05
C ASP A 3 21.86 -19.42 -1.94
N PRO A 4 21.43 -19.00 -0.73
CA PRO A 4 22.34 -18.55 0.31
C PRO A 4 23.29 -19.66 0.77
N GLY A 5 22.92 -20.94 0.60
CA GLY A 5 23.82 -22.08 0.85
C GLY A 5 25.01 -22.17 -0.12
N LYS A 6 24.99 -21.41 -1.22
CA LYS A 6 26.07 -21.33 -2.22
C LYS A 6 26.81 -20.00 -2.21
N ALA A 7 26.44 -19.08 -1.31
CA ALA A 7 27.15 -17.82 -1.13
C ALA A 7 28.45 -18.05 -0.35
N SER A 8 29.47 -17.22 -0.64
CA SER A 8 30.71 -17.20 0.14
C SER A 8 30.48 -16.75 1.59
N ASP A 9 29.43 -15.95 1.80
CA ASP A 9 28.93 -15.55 3.12
C ASP A 9 27.40 -15.68 3.14
N PRO A 10 26.87 -16.83 3.60
CA PRO A 10 25.43 -17.07 3.70
C PRO A 10 24.71 -16.09 4.63
N LEU A 11 25.39 -15.60 5.67
CA LEU A 11 24.80 -14.71 6.66
C LEU A 11 24.61 -13.30 6.10
N GLU A 12 25.64 -12.76 5.45
CA GLU A 12 25.53 -11.47 4.79
C GLU A 12 24.53 -11.53 3.61
N ALA A 13 24.50 -12.63 2.85
CA ALA A 13 23.50 -12.83 1.80
C ALA A 13 22.05 -12.78 2.34
N LEU A 14 21.79 -13.39 3.50
CA LEU A 14 20.48 -13.31 4.16
C LEU A 14 20.16 -11.88 4.62
N LEU A 15 21.13 -11.15 5.17
CA LEU A 15 20.96 -9.78 5.67
C LEU A 15 20.84 -8.73 4.55
N GLN A 16 21.13 -9.11 3.31
CA GLN A 16 20.92 -8.33 2.09
C GLN A 16 19.62 -8.66 1.36
N ALA A 17 18.73 -9.47 1.93
CA ALA A 17 17.44 -9.78 1.30
C ALA A 17 16.53 -8.53 1.23
N GLU A 18 16.13 -8.14 0.00
CA GLU A 18 15.34 -6.92 -0.24
C GLU A 18 13.91 -7.19 -0.70
N SER A 19 13.64 -8.38 -1.26
CA SER A 19 12.33 -8.72 -1.82
C SER A 19 11.57 -9.77 -1.00
N ARG A 20 10.24 -9.85 -1.24
CA ARG A 20 9.40 -10.94 -0.69
C ARG A 20 9.89 -12.33 -1.13
N GLY A 21 10.48 -12.43 -2.32
CA GLY A 21 11.06 -13.66 -2.85
C GLY A 21 12.29 -14.07 -2.05
N ASP A 22 13.22 -13.14 -1.82
CA ASP A 22 14.45 -13.38 -1.06
C ASP A 22 14.15 -13.83 0.37
N ILE A 23 13.19 -13.18 1.04
CA ILE A 23 12.78 -13.54 2.40
C ILE A 23 12.17 -14.94 2.44
N ARG A 24 11.41 -15.33 1.40
CA ARG A 24 10.81 -16.67 1.32
C ARG A 24 11.88 -17.73 1.12
N GLU A 25 12.81 -17.51 0.21
CA GLU A 25 13.90 -18.45 -0.12
C GLU A 25 14.90 -18.57 1.03
N GLY A 26 15.38 -17.45 1.56
CA GLY A 26 16.26 -17.43 2.74
C GLY A 26 15.59 -18.00 3.99
N GLY A 27 14.28 -17.75 4.16
CA GLY A 27 13.50 -18.35 5.23
C GLY A 27 13.41 -19.88 5.12
N ALA A 28 13.13 -20.40 3.93
CA ALA A 28 13.10 -21.85 3.69
C ALA A 28 14.49 -22.48 3.90
N TRP A 29 15.55 -21.78 3.49
CA TRP A 29 16.92 -22.20 3.79
C TRP A 29 17.19 -22.26 5.29
N LEU A 30 16.79 -21.26 6.07
CA LEU A 30 16.94 -21.24 7.54
C LEU A 30 16.13 -22.32 8.26
N ASP A 31 15.04 -22.80 7.66
CA ASP A 31 14.23 -23.89 8.21
C ASP A 31 14.87 -25.26 7.93
N GLY A 32 15.60 -25.40 6.82
CA GLY A 32 16.40 -26.59 6.51
C GLY A 32 17.83 -26.56 7.04
N ALA A 33 18.34 -25.37 7.40
CA ALA A 33 19.66 -25.17 7.96
C ALA A 33 19.67 -25.55 9.45
N GLY A 34 20.80 -26.09 9.92
CA GLY A 34 20.97 -26.42 11.34
C GLY A 34 20.82 -25.21 12.27
N ARG A 35 20.50 -25.48 13.55
CA ARG A 35 20.28 -24.46 14.61
C ARG A 35 21.39 -23.40 14.68
N GLY A 36 22.65 -23.78 14.43
CA GLY A 36 23.78 -22.84 14.46
C GLY A 36 23.67 -21.68 13.46
N TRP A 37 23.07 -21.88 12.29
CA TRP A 37 22.87 -20.79 11.32
C TRP A 37 21.82 -19.79 11.78
N ARG A 38 20.77 -20.30 12.44
CA ARG A 38 19.71 -19.45 13.02
C ARG A 38 20.27 -18.63 14.19
N GLU A 39 21.10 -19.23 15.03
CA GLU A 39 21.82 -18.55 16.13
C GLU A 39 22.78 -17.48 15.60
N ALA A 40 23.57 -17.80 14.56
CA ALA A 40 24.48 -16.85 13.92
C ALA A 40 23.74 -15.65 13.33
N LEU A 41 22.60 -15.89 12.66
CA LEU A 41 21.74 -14.82 12.14
C LEU A 41 21.23 -13.90 13.24
N VAL A 42 20.69 -14.48 14.32
CA VAL A 42 20.16 -13.70 15.45
C VAL A 42 21.27 -12.88 16.10
N ALA A 43 22.41 -13.50 16.40
CA ALA A 43 23.54 -12.83 17.04
C ALA A 43 24.04 -11.65 16.21
N GLU A 44 24.23 -11.83 14.90
CA GLU A 44 24.66 -10.75 14.01
C GLU A 44 23.61 -9.64 13.88
N SER A 45 22.34 -10.01 13.77
CA SER A 45 21.25 -9.03 13.66
C SER A 45 21.08 -8.22 14.93
N GLN A 46 21.24 -8.83 16.11
CA GLN A 46 21.25 -8.14 17.39
C GLN A 46 22.40 -7.13 17.49
N ARG A 47 23.60 -7.46 16.98
CA ARG A 47 24.71 -6.50 16.86
C ARG A 47 24.36 -5.30 15.99
N ARG A 48 23.48 -5.49 15.00
CA ARG A 48 22.94 -4.44 14.12
C ARG A 48 21.69 -3.73 14.68
N GLY A 49 21.27 -4.06 15.91
CA GLY A 49 20.15 -3.41 16.61
C GLY A 49 18.79 -4.08 16.43
N ALA A 50 18.71 -5.26 15.81
CA ALA A 50 17.45 -6.00 15.70
C ALA A 50 17.04 -6.60 17.05
N VAL A 51 15.73 -6.56 17.33
CA VAL A 51 15.14 -7.13 18.56
C VAL A 51 14.36 -8.39 18.21
N PHE A 52 14.54 -9.44 19.02
CA PHE A 52 13.88 -10.73 18.85
C PHE A 52 13.10 -11.09 20.11
N PRO A 53 11.95 -11.79 19.99
CA PRO A 53 11.25 -12.34 21.14
C PRO A 53 12.02 -13.53 21.72
N GLU A 54 11.77 -13.87 22.98
CA GLU A 54 12.44 -15.00 23.67
C GLU A 54 12.27 -16.34 22.93
N ASN A 55 11.11 -16.54 22.30
CA ASN A 55 10.78 -17.75 21.53
C ASN A 55 11.24 -17.69 20.05
N TRP A 56 12.27 -16.90 19.73
CA TRP A 56 12.73 -16.75 18.35
C TRP A 56 13.11 -18.08 17.69
N ALA A 57 13.59 -19.04 18.48
CA ALA A 57 14.07 -20.34 17.99
C ALA A 57 12.96 -21.12 17.27
N ASP A 58 11.72 -20.98 17.72
CA ASP A 58 10.55 -21.71 17.22
C ASP A 58 9.86 -21.00 16.04
N LEU A 59 10.31 -19.80 15.68
CA LEU A 59 9.72 -19.05 14.58
C LEU A 59 10.03 -19.71 13.23
N ALA A 60 9.09 -19.71 12.29
CA ALA A 60 9.41 -20.04 10.90
C ALA A 60 10.55 -19.16 10.39
N GLY A 61 11.47 -19.69 9.58
CA GLY A 61 12.67 -19.02 9.12
C GLY A 61 12.37 -17.72 8.38
N LYS A 62 11.26 -17.68 7.63
CA LYS A 62 10.76 -16.43 7.00
C LYS A 62 10.43 -15.32 8.01
N ARG A 63 9.95 -15.68 9.20
CA ARG A 63 9.62 -14.74 10.27
C ARG A 63 10.86 -14.34 11.03
N LEU A 64 11.77 -15.29 11.30
CA LEU A 64 13.08 -15.02 11.89
C LEU A 64 13.89 -14.04 11.03
N LEU A 65 13.95 -14.29 9.71
CA LEU A 65 14.67 -13.44 8.77
C LEU A 65 14.08 -12.03 8.66
N ARG A 66 12.75 -11.87 8.77
CA ARG A 66 12.12 -10.53 8.81
C ARG A 66 12.51 -9.73 10.04
N LEU A 67 12.64 -10.39 11.20
CA LEU A 67 13.11 -9.74 12.42
C LEU A 67 14.59 -9.38 12.30
N ALA A 68 15.40 -10.26 11.71
CA ALA A 68 16.81 -10.02 11.43
C ALA A 68 17.06 -8.81 10.53
N LEU A 69 16.24 -8.66 9.49
CA LEU A 69 16.33 -7.58 8.50
C LEU A 69 15.80 -6.23 9.00
N ALA A 70 15.42 -6.08 10.27
CA ALA A 70 14.71 -4.92 10.84
C ALA A 70 15.48 -3.58 10.78
N ARG A 71 15.76 -3.11 9.58
CA ARG A 71 16.06 -1.73 9.21
C ARG A 71 14.84 -0.91 9.65
N GLY A 72 15.09 0.02 10.57
CA GLY A 72 14.11 0.62 11.49
C GLY A 72 12.82 1.14 10.87
N GLU A 73 11.73 1.00 11.63
CA GLU A 73 10.40 1.64 11.50
C GLU A 73 9.62 1.51 10.16
N GLY A 74 10.26 1.14 9.04
CA GLY A 74 9.63 1.11 7.72
C GLY A 74 8.94 -0.22 7.35
N ALA A 75 9.24 -1.32 8.04
CA ALA A 75 8.77 -2.66 7.64
C ALA A 75 7.28 -2.92 7.92
N GLN A 76 6.62 -2.10 8.75
CA GLN A 76 5.20 -2.24 9.10
C GLN A 76 4.29 -1.19 8.45
N VAL A 77 4.79 -0.35 7.54
CA VAL A 77 3.89 0.53 6.77
C VAL A 77 3.14 -0.33 5.76
N ARG A 78 1.85 -0.55 6.01
CA ARG A 78 0.98 -1.24 5.06
C ARG A 78 1.03 -0.48 3.73
N SER A 79 1.46 -1.13 2.66
CA SER A 79 1.49 -0.56 1.30
C SER A 79 0.36 -1.07 0.41
N THR A 80 -0.45 -2.02 0.89
CA THR A 80 -1.53 -2.64 0.12
C THR A 80 -2.88 -2.02 0.44
N PRO A 81 -3.72 -1.75 -0.58
CA PRO A 81 -5.08 -1.25 -0.40
C PRO A 81 -5.91 -2.08 0.58
N ILE A 82 -6.81 -1.40 1.30
CA ILE A 82 -7.91 -1.99 2.06
C ILE A 82 -9.16 -1.85 1.23
N SER A 83 -9.85 -2.96 0.95
CA SER A 83 -11.17 -2.90 0.33
C SER A 83 -12.19 -2.48 1.40
N ARG A 84 -12.55 -1.19 1.40
CA ARG A 84 -13.54 -0.60 2.30
C ARG A 84 -14.62 0.08 1.45
N ASP A 85 -15.81 -0.52 1.40
CA ASP A 85 -16.95 0.02 0.68
C ASP A 85 -17.97 0.56 1.68
N GLU A 86 -18.17 1.88 1.67
CA GLU A 86 -18.96 2.61 2.66
C GLU A 86 -19.79 3.69 1.96
N ALA A 87 -21.04 3.86 2.38
CA ALA A 87 -21.85 4.99 1.95
C ALA A 87 -21.35 6.26 2.66
N PHE A 88 -21.47 7.41 2.00
CA PHE A 88 -21.03 8.69 2.57
C PHE A 88 -21.83 9.86 2.02
N VAL A 89 -21.88 10.96 2.78
CA VAL A 89 -22.42 12.24 2.30
C VAL A 89 -21.29 13.01 1.60
N CYS A 90 -21.52 13.45 0.38
CA CYS A 90 -20.50 14.20 -0.36
C CYS A 90 -20.26 15.59 0.27
N GLY A 91 -19.04 15.84 0.76
CA GLY A 91 -18.66 17.14 1.34
C GLY A 91 -18.65 18.32 0.37
N ASN A 92 -18.74 18.09 -0.95
CA ASN A 92 -18.80 19.16 -1.96
C ASN A 92 -20.24 19.49 -2.38
N CYS A 93 -21.06 18.49 -2.71
CA CYS A 93 -22.41 18.73 -3.25
C CYS A 93 -23.56 18.30 -2.32
N GLY A 94 -23.25 17.72 -1.15
CA GLY A 94 -24.24 17.35 -0.13
C GLY A 94 -25.08 16.10 -0.44
N ARG A 95 -24.86 15.43 -1.57
CA ARG A 95 -25.64 14.22 -1.93
C ARG A 95 -25.19 12.99 -1.16
N ASP A 96 -26.13 12.13 -0.81
CA ASP A 96 -25.88 10.78 -0.28
C ASP A 96 -25.32 9.87 -1.37
N VAL A 97 -24.11 9.39 -1.18
CA VAL A 97 -23.42 8.46 -2.08
C VAL A 97 -23.60 7.04 -1.53
N PRO A 98 -24.24 6.12 -2.29
CA PRO A 98 -24.44 4.75 -1.84
C PRO A 98 -23.15 3.94 -1.92
N LEU A 99 -23.18 2.75 -1.31
CA LEU A 99 -22.16 1.72 -1.48
C LEU A 99 -21.89 1.44 -2.96
N GLY A 100 -20.63 1.14 -3.30
CA GLY A 100 -20.26 0.72 -4.65
C GLY A 100 -20.71 -0.71 -4.98
N GLY A 101 -20.81 -1.59 -3.97
CA GLY A 101 -21.29 -2.97 -4.05
C GLY A 101 -20.28 -3.95 -4.67
N ARG A 102 -19.74 -3.63 -5.86
CA ARG A 102 -18.74 -4.46 -6.56
C ARG A 102 -17.30 -4.10 -6.18
N ARG A 103 -17.04 -2.82 -5.93
CA ARG A 103 -15.74 -2.30 -5.49
C ARG A 103 -15.94 -1.01 -4.70
N PRO A 104 -14.98 -0.65 -3.83
CA PRO A 104 -15.00 0.60 -3.10
C PRO A 104 -15.20 1.81 -4.03
N ARG A 105 -16.09 2.69 -3.61
CA ARG A 105 -16.24 4.04 -4.18
C ARG A 105 -15.68 5.05 -3.20
N ASP A 106 -14.79 5.91 -3.68
CA ASP A 106 -14.13 6.94 -2.86
C ASP A 106 -14.45 8.37 -3.32
N HIS A 107 -15.22 8.53 -4.40
CA HIS A 107 -15.63 9.83 -4.92
C HIS A 107 -17.11 9.85 -5.28
N CYS A 108 -17.67 11.05 -5.22
CA CYS A 108 -19.06 11.28 -5.54
C CYS A 108 -19.33 11.06 -7.04
N PRO A 109 -20.29 10.21 -7.45
CA PRO A 109 -20.56 9.94 -8.86
C PRO A 109 -21.06 11.17 -9.61
N TRP A 110 -21.61 12.17 -8.92
CA TRP A 110 -22.24 13.33 -9.55
C TRP A 110 -21.31 14.53 -9.74
N CYS A 111 -20.32 14.70 -8.86
CA CYS A 111 -19.38 15.84 -8.94
C CYS A 111 -17.91 15.41 -8.96
N LEU A 112 -17.64 14.12 -8.77
CA LEU A 112 -16.32 13.50 -8.73
C LEU A 112 -15.43 13.92 -7.56
N TYR A 113 -15.86 14.83 -6.67
CA TYR A 113 -15.05 15.17 -5.49
C TYR A 113 -14.89 13.98 -4.54
N SER A 114 -13.72 13.93 -3.91
CA SER A 114 -13.33 12.99 -2.86
C SER A 114 -12.77 13.74 -1.65
N VAL A 115 -12.26 13.01 -0.66
CA VAL A 115 -11.64 13.56 0.56
C VAL A 115 -10.30 12.86 0.84
N HIS A 116 -9.29 13.63 1.23
CA HIS A 116 -7.96 13.12 1.52
C HIS A 116 -7.88 12.55 2.94
N VAL A 117 -8.33 11.31 3.07
CA VAL A 117 -8.34 10.55 4.34
C VAL A 117 -7.44 9.32 4.32
N ASP A 118 -6.90 8.94 3.16
CA ASP A 118 -6.08 7.73 3.03
C ASP A 118 -4.59 8.05 2.87
N VAL A 119 -3.72 7.36 3.62
CA VAL A 119 -2.29 7.26 3.30
C VAL A 119 -2.11 6.17 2.25
N VAL A 120 -2.68 5.00 2.49
CA VAL A 120 -2.86 3.89 1.55
C VAL A 120 -4.35 3.70 1.27
N PRO A 121 -4.79 3.44 0.02
CA PRO A 121 -6.21 3.41 -0.31
C PRO A 121 -7.05 2.54 0.64
N GLY A 122 -8.07 3.14 1.25
CA GLY A 122 -9.01 2.53 2.20
C GLY A 122 -8.58 2.46 3.67
N ASP A 123 -7.39 2.95 4.03
CA ASP A 123 -6.88 2.90 5.41
C ASP A 123 -7.43 3.97 6.35
N ARG A 124 -7.95 5.08 5.80
CA ARG A 124 -8.45 6.22 6.57
C ARG A 124 -7.43 6.78 7.58
N ALA A 125 -6.13 6.64 7.29
CA ALA A 125 -5.04 7.00 8.20
C ALA A 125 -4.43 8.39 7.96
N SER A 126 -4.92 9.17 6.99
CA SER A 126 -4.44 10.52 6.72
C SER A 126 -5.19 11.54 7.57
N ASP A 127 -4.45 12.31 8.35
CA ASP A 127 -4.98 13.42 9.17
C ASP A 127 -5.31 14.68 8.35
N CYS A 128 -5.21 14.63 7.02
CA CYS A 128 -5.38 15.81 6.17
C CYS A 128 -6.83 16.29 6.08
N GLY A 129 -7.77 15.39 5.77
CA GLY A 129 -9.20 15.70 5.64
C GLY A 129 -9.56 16.68 4.50
N GLY A 130 -8.60 17.16 3.72
CA GLY A 130 -8.83 18.14 2.66
C GLY A 130 -9.62 17.59 1.49
N ALA A 131 -10.43 18.44 0.84
CA ALA A 131 -11.16 18.07 -0.38
C ALA A 131 -10.18 17.69 -1.49
N LEU A 132 -10.41 16.54 -2.12
CA LEU A 132 -9.72 16.12 -3.34
C LEU A 132 -10.51 16.64 -4.53
N VAL A 133 -9.98 17.69 -5.15
CA VAL A 133 -10.57 18.37 -6.31
C VAL A 133 -10.14 17.62 -7.58
N PRO A 134 -11.08 17.16 -8.43
CA PRO A 134 -10.73 16.54 -9.70
C PRO A 134 -10.18 17.60 -10.66
N ILE A 135 -8.95 17.40 -11.16
CA ILE A 135 -8.24 18.38 -11.99
C ILE A 135 -8.03 17.92 -13.43
N ALA A 136 -8.02 16.62 -13.70
CA ALA A 136 -7.76 16.08 -15.04
C ALA A 136 -8.28 14.64 -15.19
N LEU A 137 -8.35 14.18 -16.44
CA LEU A 137 -8.59 12.79 -16.80
C LEU A 137 -7.36 12.24 -17.54
N ALA A 138 -6.97 11.01 -17.23
CA ALA A 138 -5.84 10.33 -17.85
C ALA A 138 -6.20 8.91 -18.27
N ALA A 139 -5.76 8.49 -19.46
CA ALA A 139 -5.89 7.10 -19.89
C ALA A 139 -4.85 6.22 -19.16
N ALA A 140 -5.26 5.04 -18.71
CA ALA A 140 -4.37 4.04 -18.12
C ALA A 140 -4.74 2.62 -18.59
N PRO A 141 -3.84 1.62 -18.46
CA PRO A 141 -4.12 0.24 -18.88
C PRO A 141 -5.37 -0.39 -18.22
N LYS A 142 -5.76 0.10 -17.05
CA LYS A 142 -6.92 -0.38 -16.27
C LYS A 142 -8.19 0.48 -16.46
N GLY A 143 -8.20 1.33 -17.49
CA GLY A 143 -9.28 2.26 -17.79
C GLY A 143 -8.89 3.71 -17.53
N MET A 144 -9.87 4.60 -17.66
CA MET A 144 -9.69 6.03 -17.42
C MET A 144 -9.52 6.31 -15.93
N MET A 145 -8.64 7.24 -15.60
CA MET A 145 -8.32 7.70 -14.26
C MET A 145 -8.69 9.17 -14.11
N ILE A 146 -9.21 9.51 -12.94
CA ILE A 146 -9.41 10.89 -12.50
C ILE A 146 -8.19 11.29 -11.68
N GLU A 147 -7.56 12.40 -12.05
CA GLU A 147 -6.49 13.01 -11.27
C GLU A 147 -7.08 14.02 -10.29
N TYR A 148 -6.59 13.99 -9.06
CA TYR A 148 -7.05 14.84 -7.97
C TYR A 148 -5.90 15.67 -7.43
N ARG A 149 -6.21 16.91 -7.00
CA ARG A 149 -5.35 17.72 -6.14
C ARG A 149 -6.05 17.96 -4.81
N CYS A 150 -5.35 17.70 -3.70
CA CYS A 150 -5.85 18.06 -2.39
C CYS A 150 -5.83 19.58 -2.21
N ALA A 151 -6.97 20.18 -1.90
CA ALA A 151 -7.09 21.61 -1.67
C ALA A 151 -6.35 22.08 -0.40
N ALA A 152 -6.11 21.18 0.57
CA ALA A 152 -5.45 21.51 1.83
C ALA A 152 -3.92 21.38 1.77
N CYS A 153 -3.39 20.26 1.24
CA CYS A 153 -1.95 19.99 1.23
C CYS A 153 -1.31 19.92 -0.16
N GLY A 154 -2.10 20.05 -1.24
CA GLY A 154 -1.59 20.04 -2.62
C GLY A 154 -1.21 18.66 -3.18
N SER A 155 -1.34 17.58 -2.41
CA SER A 155 -1.00 16.23 -2.86
C SER A 155 -1.81 15.81 -4.11
N LEU A 156 -1.15 15.08 -5.02
CA LEU A 156 -1.80 14.51 -6.20
C LEU A 156 -2.21 13.06 -5.94
N ARG A 157 -3.45 12.72 -6.31
CA ARG A 157 -4.01 11.35 -6.20
C ARG A 157 -4.66 10.95 -7.51
N ARG A 158 -4.84 9.64 -7.74
CA ARG A 158 -5.48 9.11 -8.94
C ARG A 158 -6.42 7.98 -8.59
N ASN A 159 -7.69 8.08 -9.00
CA ASN A 159 -8.68 7.03 -8.82
C ASN A 159 -9.29 6.64 -10.17
N ARG A 160 -9.77 5.41 -10.31
CA ARG A 160 -10.39 4.92 -11.54
C ARG A 160 -11.78 5.54 -11.72
N VAL A 161 -12.14 5.91 -12.94
CA VAL A 161 -13.54 6.21 -13.31
C VAL A 161 -14.41 4.97 -13.09
N LEU A 162 -15.59 5.17 -12.51
CA LEU A 162 -16.51 4.12 -12.09
C LEU A 162 -17.76 4.06 -12.99
N ASP A 163 -17.56 3.66 -14.23
CA ASP A 163 -18.59 3.48 -15.25
C ASP A 163 -19.44 2.21 -15.06
N ASP A 164 -18.88 1.18 -14.43
CA ASP A 164 -19.53 -0.11 -14.16
C ASP A 164 -20.15 -0.24 -12.75
N LEU A 165 -20.33 0.87 -12.02
CA LEU A 165 -21.08 0.92 -10.75
C LEU A 165 -22.45 1.57 -10.90
N VAL A 166 -23.30 1.40 -9.89
CA VAL A 166 -24.62 2.04 -9.82
C VAL A 166 -24.69 2.97 -8.60
N PRO A 167 -24.94 4.28 -8.78
CA PRO A 167 -24.97 4.98 -10.07
C PRO A 167 -23.58 5.05 -10.70
N PRO A 168 -23.44 5.12 -12.04
CA PRO A 168 -22.15 5.33 -12.67
C PRO A 168 -21.68 6.77 -12.48
N ASP A 169 -20.40 7.02 -12.74
CA ASP A 169 -19.88 8.39 -12.75
C ASP A 169 -20.54 9.21 -13.87
N SER A 170 -20.96 10.44 -13.51
CA SER A 170 -21.71 11.34 -14.37
C SER A 170 -20.88 11.75 -15.60
N PRO A 171 -21.36 11.49 -16.83
CA PRO A 171 -20.70 11.96 -18.04
C PRO A 171 -20.55 13.48 -18.09
N ALA A 172 -21.50 14.22 -17.49
CA ALA A 172 -21.43 15.67 -17.42
C ALA A 172 -20.28 16.14 -16.51
N ALA A 173 -20.09 15.48 -15.36
CA ALA A 173 -18.99 15.79 -14.45
C ALA A 173 -17.63 15.44 -15.06
N LEU A 174 -17.52 14.28 -15.72
CA LEU A 174 -16.30 13.88 -16.42
C LEU A 174 -15.92 14.89 -17.52
N ARG A 175 -16.90 15.34 -18.32
CA ARG A 175 -16.66 16.40 -19.32
C ARG A 175 -16.23 17.72 -18.70
N ALA A 176 -16.81 18.10 -17.55
CA ALA A 176 -16.42 19.31 -16.85
C ALA A 176 -14.94 19.26 -16.39
N VAL A 177 -14.49 18.10 -15.88
CA VAL A 177 -13.09 17.89 -15.50
C VAL A 177 -12.17 17.95 -16.72
N ALA A 178 -12.54 17.29 -17.82
CA ALA A 178 -11.76 17.34 -19.07
C ALA A 178 -11.65 18.77 -19.64
N ALA A 179 -12.72 19.56 -19.55
CA ALA A 179 -12.72 20.95 -20.03
C ALA A 179 -11.94 21.90 -19.10
N GLY A 180 -11.95 21.65 -17.78
CA GLY A 180 -11.24 22.45 -16.78
C GLY A 180 -9.74 22.16 -16.66
N ALA A 181 -9.24 21.07 -17.25
CA ALA A 181 -7.82 20.70 -17.26
C ALA A 181 -6.96 21.55 -18.23
N ALA A 182 -7.60 22.40 -19.05
CA ALA A 182 -6.95 23.31 -20.00
C ALA A 182 -6.79 24.72 -19.39
N GLY A 183 -6.06 24.82 -18.28
CA GLY A 183 -5.71 26.08 -17.61
C GLY A 183 -4.26 26.10 -17.18
#